data_AF-A0A3A8ZV26-F1
#
_entry.id   AF-A0A3A8ZV26-F1
#
_cell.length_a   1.000
_cell.length_b   1.000
_cell.length_c   1.000
_cell.angle_alpha   90.00
_cell.angle_beta   90.00
_cell.angle_gamma   90.00
#
_symmetry.space_group_name_H-M   'P 1'
#
loop_
_entity.id
_entity.type
_entity.pdbx_description
1 polymer ?
#
loop_
_entity_poly.entity_id
_entity_poly.type
_entity_poly.pdbx_seq_one_letter_code
_entity_poly.pdbx_strand_id
1 'polypeptide(L)'
;MAMKDGELVIWDSVHPCYTVFHEQTETFSSLWSEYHDDFRQFLHIYSQDVACYGENLAYFPKGFIENMFFVSANPWVSFTSFD
;
A
#
# COMPACT_ATOMS: atom_id res chain seq x y z
N MET A 1 6.73 -15.52 1.70
CA MET A 1 8.04 -15.99 2.22
C MET A 1 8.99 -14.82 2.20
N ALA A 2 9.70 -14.57 3.30
CA ALA A 2 10.64 -13.47 3.44
C ALA A 2 11.91 -13.94 4.17
N MET A 3 12.97 -13.14 4.16
CA MET A 3 14.15 -13.34 4.98
C MET A 3 14.10 -12.38 6.18
N LYS A 4 14.26 -12.88 7.40
CA LYS A 4 14.32 -12.08 8.63
C LYS A 4 15.41 -12.63 9.55
N ASP A 5 16.32 -11.76 9.98
CA ASP A 5 17.47 -12.11 10.83
C ASP A 5 18.31 -13.30 10.30
N GLY A 6 18.38 -13.44 8.97
CA GLY A 6 19.11 -14.53 8.30
C GLY A 6 18.31 -15.82 8.11
N GLU A 7 17.06 -15.87 8.56
CA GLU A 7 16.20 -17.04 8.48
C GLU A 7 15.02 -16.86 7.52
N LEU A 8 14.54 -17.98 6.98
CA LEU A 8 13.38 -18.02 6.12
C LEU A 8 12.09 -17.98 6.95
N VAL A 9 11.23 -17.00 6.71
CA VAL A 9 9.97 -16.84 7.44
C VAL A 9 8.76 -16.82 6.52
N ILE A 10 7.60 -17.18 7.10
CA ILE A 10 6.28 -17.04 6.49
C ILE A 10 5.48 -16.11 7.40
N TRP A 11 4.86 -15.11 6.79
CA TRP A 11 3.94 -14.22 7.49
C TRP A 11 2.54 -14.84 7.51
N ASP A 12 1.87 -14.81 8.67
CA ASP A 12 0.48 -15.26 8.81
C ASP A 12 -0.48 -14.37 8.02
N SER A 13 -0.17 -13.07 7.92
CA SER A 13 -0.90 -12.08 7.14
C SER A 13 0.06 -11.13 6.41
N VAL A 14 -0.39 -10.65 5.25
CA VAL A 14 0.31 -9.62 4.47
C VAL A 14 -0.64 -8.47 4.13
N HIS A 15 -0.14 -7.24 4.17
CA HIS A 15 -0.94 -6.03 4.04
C HIS A 15 -0.71 -5.35 2.67
N PRO A 16 -1.76 -4.92 1.94
CA PRO A 16 -1.58 -4.21 0.69
C PRO A 16 -1.02 -2.81 0.94
N CYS A 17 0.06 -2.47 0.23
CA CYS A 17 0.59 -1.13 0.09
C CYS A 17 0.30 -0.61 -1.32
N TYR A 18 -0.45 0.49 -1.43
CA TYR A 18 -0.97 1.07 -2.65
C TYR A 18 -0.48 2.50 -2.87
N THR A 19 -0.43 2.92 -4.13
CA THR A 19 -0.03 4.27 -4.52
C THR A 19 -1.18 5.26 -4.42
N VAL A 20 -0.93 6.41 -3.80
CA VAL A 20 -1.83 7.58 -3.76
C VAL A 20 -1.17 8.70 -4.54
N PHE A 21 -1.80 9.15 -5.63
CA PHE A 21 -1.25 10.19 -6.50
C PHE A 21 -1.64 11.59 -6.02
N HIS A 22 -0.67 12.48 -5.95
CA HIS A 22 -0.83 13.88 -5.55
C HIS A 22 -0.75 14.77 -6.78
N GLU A 23 -1.90 15.23 -7.28
CA GLU A 23 -1.98 15.99 -8.53
C GLU A 23 -1.19 17.31 -8.47
N GLN A 24 -1.09 17.95 -7.30
CA GLN A 24 -0.47 19.26 -7.14
C GLN A 24 1.06 19.22 -7.30
N THR A 25 1.67 18.07 -6.99
CA THR A 25 3.13 17.88 -7.04
C THR A 25 3.56 16.88 -8.10
N GLU A 26 2.60 16.21 -8.76
CA GLU A 26 2.85 15.12 -9.70
C GLU A 26 3.71 13.99 -9.09
N THR A 27 3.59 13.79 -7.78
CA THR A 27 4.26 12.72 -7.02
C THR A 27 3.25 11.71 -6.48
N PHE A 28 3.74 10.60 -5.93
CA PHE A 28 2.89 9.64 -5.24
C PHE A 28 3.45 9.25 -3.87
N SER A 29 2.56 8.85 -2.98
CA SER A 29 2.87 8.21 -1.71
C SER A 29 2.55 6.73 -1.75
N SER A 30 3.27 5.94 -0.95
CA SER A 30 3.01 4.52 -0.70
C SER A 30 2.30 4.39 0.65
N LEU A 31 0.99 4.17 0.63
CA LEU A 31 0.15 3.99 1.83
C LEU A 31 -0.23 2.51 1.96
N TRP A 32 -0.37 2.01 3.18
CA TRP A 32 -0.79 0.63 3.41
C TRP A 32 -1.96 0.56 4.39
N SER A 33 -2.81 -0.44 4.18
CA SER A 33 -3.95 -0.72 5.05
C SER A 33 -3.89 -2.12 5.59
N GLU A 34 -4.35 -2.30 6.83
CA GLU A 34 -4.39 -3.61 7.45
C GLU A 34 -5.33 -4.53 6.65
N TYR A 35 -4.92 -5.79 6.51
CA TYR A 35 -5.69 -6.79 5.78
C TYR A 35 -6.79 -7.30 6.71
N HIS A 36 -7.98 -7.55 6.15
CA HIS A 36 -9.06 -8.16 6.89
C HIS A 36 -9.87 -9.08 5.95
N ASP A 37 -10.24 -10.27 6.41
CA ASP A 37 -10.97 -11.27 5.62
C ASP A 37 -12.37 -10.78 5.19
N ASP A 38 -13.04 -10.02 6.06
CA ASP A 38 -14.27 -9.30 5.69
C ASP A 38 -13.94 -8.05 4.87
N PHE A 39 -14.42 -8.03 3.62
CA PHE A 39 -14.20 -6.93 2.69
C PHE A 39 -14.73 -5.57 3.18
N ARG A 40 -15.86 -5.53 3.89
CA ARG A 40 -16.42 -4.26 4.38
C ARG A 40 -15.55 -3.68 5.49
N GLN A 41 -14.98 -4.54 6.34
CA GLN A 41 -14.02 -4.10 7.35
C GLN A 41 -12.72 -3.62 6.70
N PHE A 42 -12.20 -4.34 5.70
CA PHE A 42 -11.06 -3.87 4.94
C PHE A 42 -11.31 -2.49 4.31
N LEU A 43 -12.46 -2.29 3.68
CA LEU A 43 -12.83 -1.02 3.06
C LEU A 43 -12.96 0.12 4.08
N HIS A 44 -13.46 -0.18 5.28
CA HIS A 44 -13.53 0.78 6.38
C HIS A 44 -12.13 1.22 6.82
N ILE A 45 -11.21 0.27 7.06
CA ILE A 45 -9.81 0.53 7.42
C ILE A 45 -9.11 1.35 6.33
N TYR A 46 -9.24 0.93 5.08
CA TYR A 46 -8.71 1.66 3.92
C TYR A 46 -9.18 3.11 3.89
N SER A 47 -10.49 3.32 4.07
CA SER A 47 -11.08 4.66 4.03
C SER A 47 -10.58 5.55 5.17
N GLN A 48 -10.35 4.98 6.36
CA GLN A 48 -9.75 5.68 7.49
C GLN A 48 -8.29 6.07 7.23
N ASP A 49 -7.50 5.15 6.67
CA ASP A 49 -6.10 5.41 6.32
C ASP A 49 -5.99 6.51 5.26
N VAL A 50 -6.79 6.45 4.19
CA VAL A 50 -6.82 7.50 3.16
C VAL A 50 -7.26 8.83 3.75
N ALA A 51 -8.28 8.86 4.60
CA ALA A 51 -8.72 10.10 5.25
C ALA A 51 -7.64 10.70 6.17
N CYS A 52 -6.83 9.87 6.82
CA CYS A 52 -5.79 10.32 7.75
C CYS A 52 -4.49 10.73 7.04
N TYR A 53 -4.10 10.01 6.00
CA TYR A 53 -2.76 10.11 5.39
C TYR A 53 -2.77 10.48 3.91
N GLY A 54 -3.94 10.52 3.25
CA GLY A 54 -4.06 10.68 1.80
C GLY A 54 -3.51 11.98 1.24
N GLU A 55 -3.50 13.06 2.03
CA GLU A 55 -2.96 14.37 1.65
C GLU A 55 -1.49 14.58 2.08
N ASN A 56 -0.87 13.57 2.72
CA ASN A 56 0.51 13.68 3.18
C ASN A 56 1.48 13.34 2.03
N LEU A 57 2.26 14.34 1.61
CA LEU A 57 3.21 14.25 0.48
C LEU A 57 4.48 13.41 0.77
N ALA A 58 4.65 12.89 1.99
CA ALA A 58 5.76 11.98 2.28
C ALA A 58 5.62 10.65 1.53
N TYR A 59 6.75 10.05 1.12
CA TYR A 59 6.71 8.77 0.39
C TYR A 59 6.08 7.63 1.20
N PHE A 60 6.32 7.57 2.52
CA PHE A 60 5.67 6.61 3.44
C PHE A 60 4.96 7.35 4.59
N PRO A 61 3.74 7.85 4.37
CA PRO A 61 3.08 8.74 5.34
C PRO A 61 2.63 8.02 6.62
N LYS A 62 2.38 6.70 6.55
CA LYS A 62 2.04 5.81 7.68
C LYS A 62 3.25 4.98 8.18
N GLY A 63 4.45 5.29 7.70
CA GLY A 63 5.66 4.49 7.97
C GLY A 63 5.67 3.15 7.23
N PHE A 64 6.75 2.39 7.42
CA PHE A 64 7.02 1.13 6.73
C PHE A 64 6.82 -0.08 7.67
N ILE A 65 6.27 -1.17 7.13
CA ILE A 65 6.16 -2.47 7.81
C ILE A 65 6.74 -3.59 6.93
N GLU A 66 7.24 -4.65 7.55
CA GLU A 66 7.96 -5.73 6.83
C GLU A 66 7.03 -6.67 6.04
N ASN A 67 5.80 -6.85 6.51
CA ASN A 67 4.83 -7.81 5.98
C ASN A 67 3.79 -7.15 5.08
N MET A 68 4.24 -6.29 4.15
CA MET A 68 3.38 -5.71 3.12
C MET A 68 3.80 -6.12 1.72
N PHE A 69 2.87 -6.01 0.77
CA PHE A 69 3.13 -6.20 -0.65
C PHE A 69 2.65 -4.99 -1.44
N PHE A 70 3.36 -4.65 -2.51
CA PHE A 70 3.07 -3.46 -3.30
C PHE A 70 2.04 -3.75 -4.39
N VAL A 71 1.09 -2.84 -4.53
CA VAL A 71 0.10 -2.76 -5.60
C VAL A 71 0.15 -1.34 -6.15
N SER A 72 0.16 -1.17 -7.47
CA SER A 72 0.11 0.15 -8.08
C SER A 72 -0.92 0.18 -9.21
N ALA A 73 -1.48 1.34 -9.46
CA ALA A 73 -2.40 1.58 -10.55
C ALA A 73 -1.91 2.76 -11.41
N ASN A 74 -1.92 2.57 -12.73
CA ASN A 74 -1.80 3.66 -13.69
C ASN A 74 -3.16 3.83 -14.39
N PRO A 75 -4.02 4.73 -13.91
CA PRO A 75 -5.38 4.88 -14.45
C PRO A 75 -5.44 5.63 -15.79
N TRP A 76 -4.32 6.21 -16.26
CA TRP A 76 -4.32 7.12 -17.41
C TRP A 76 -3.96 6.44 -18.74
N VAL A 77 -3.41 5.23 -18.71
CA VAL A 77 -2.95 4.55 -19.92
C VAL A 77 -3.30 3.07 -19.89
N SER A 78 -3.72 2.56 -21.04
CA SER A 78 -3.84 1.11 -21.27
C SER A 78 -2.50 0.54 -21.70
N PHE A 79 -2.10 -0.58 -21.11
CA PHE A 79 -0.85 -1.26 -21.41
C PHE A 79 -1.04 -2.78 -21.46
N THR A 80 -0.12 -3.48 -22.12
CA THR A 80 -0.08 -4.96 -22.19
C THR A 80 1.13 -5.55 -21.48
N SER A 81 2.18 -4.75 -21.24
CA SER A 81 3.35 -5.08 -20.42
C SER A 81 3.83 -3.84 -19.66
N PHE A 82 4.55 -4.07 -18.56
CA PHE A 82 5.33 -3.07 -17.84
C PHE A 82 6.74 -3.66 -17.72
N ASP A 83 7.65 -3.18 -18.56
CA ASP A 83 9.01 -3.71 -18.73
C ASP A 83 10.06 -2.84 -18.02
#